data_AF-A0A849BZC7-F1
#
_entry.id   AF-A0A849BZC7-F1
#
_cell.length_a   1.000
_cell.length_b   1.000
_cell.length_c   1.000
_cell.angle_alpha   90.00
_cell.angle_beta   90.00
_cell.angle_gamma   90.00
#
_symmetry.space_group_name_H-M   'P 1'
#
loop_
_entity.id
_entity.type
_entity.pdbx_description
1 polymer ?
#
loop_
_entity_poly.entity_id
_entity_poly.type
_entity_poly.pdbx_seq_one_letter_code
_entity_poly.pdbx_strand_id
1 'polypeptide(L)'
;MVVALTPFEALCGFRDPAVAAAALRRMDVPSAARLVEVLSGDDAPAAIREALSYLLSGSEEVAQLVEDVSAACAEDGPVGDGPADAVEAAGEPVPGGPAPLPDELGGPAGGVAGAAGERGRMEEVPDEPVDGAVDPDRRTVAELAAHHPGDPGVLVALLLHRVRLEPGEAVWLPAGNVHAYLSGTGVELMAASDNVLRGGLTTKHVDVAELQRVVDARPVAVPRVEPVAGEGSLVWRPGPDEVELWRLEPAGGDVAGPVDGPRVVLCTA
;
A
#
# COMPACT_ATOMS: atom_id res chain seq x y z
N MET A 1 -3.63 9.63 -2.22
CA MET A 1 -3.40 9.00 -3.54
C MET A 1 -1.96 9.28 -3.91
N VAL A 2 -1.25 8.31 -4.44
CA VAL A 2 0.07 8.54 -5.04
C VAL A 2 0.04 8.14 -6.51
N VAL A 3 0.67 8.96 -7.36
CA VAL A 3 0.89 8.67 -8.78
C VAL A 3 2.38 8.57 -9.04
N ALA A 4 2.83 7.45 -9.58
CA ALA A 4 4.25 7.17 -9.78
C ALA A 4 4.86 8.03 -10.90
N LEU A 5 6.04 8.60 -10.65
CA LEU A 5 6.88 9.30 -11.64
C LEU A 5 8.04 8.43 -12.14
N THR A 6 8.56 7.56 -11.27
CA THR A 6 9.49 6.47 -11.59
C THR A 6 8.82 5.14 -11.23
N PRO A 7 9.43 3.96 -11.52
CA PRO A 7 9.04 2.76 -10.82
C PRO A 7 8.98 3.03 -9.30
N PHE A 8 7.84 2.71 -8.69
CA PHE A 8 7.51 3.06 -7.31
C PHE A 8 6.95 1.85 -6.58
N GLU A 9 7.53 1.52 -5.43
CA GLU A 9 7.12 0.36 -4.63
C GLU A 9 6.42 0.81 -3.35
N ALA A 10 5.30 0.15 -3.02
CA ALA A 10 4.50 0.49 -1.85
C ALA A 10 3.91 -0.78 -1.21
N LEU A 11 3.58 -0.66 0.07
CA LEU A 11 2.65 -1.53 0.79
C LEU A 11 1.30 -0.82 0.87
N CYS A 12 0.19 -1.49 0.57
CA CYS A 12 -1.12 -0.81 0.58
C CYS A 12 -2.31 -1.76 0.80
N GLY A 13 -3.10 -1.48 1.83
CA GLY A 13 -4.34 -2.20 2.12
C GLY A 13 -4.11 -3.64 2.57
N PHE A 14 -5.00 -4.17 3.40
CA PHE A 14 -4.85 -5.56 3.84
C PHE A 14 -5.15 -6.52 2.70
N ARG A 15 -4.28 -7.53 2.54
CA ARG A 15 -4.57 -8.70 1.72
C ARG A 15 -5.30 -9.77 2.54
N ASP A 16 -5.69 -10.87 1.90
CA ASP A 16 -6.30 -12.00 2.61
C ASP A 16 -5.32 -12.55 3.67
N PRO A 17 -5.70 -12.66 4.95
CA PRO A 17 -4.81 -13.15 6.00
C PRO A 17 -4.36 -14.60 5.77
N ALA A 18 -5.11 -15.41 5.01
CA ALA A 18 -4.70 -16.76 4.63
C ALA A 18 -3.42 -16.76 3.77
N VAL A 19 -3.23 -15.73 2.94
CA VAL A 19 -2.02 -15.54 2.14
C VAL A 19 -0.83 -15.25 3.05
N ALA A 20 -0.98 -14.33 4.01
CA ALA A 20 0.05 -14.04 5.01
C ALA A 20 0.41 -15.30 5.83
N ALA A 21 -0.60 -16.11 6.20
CA ALA A 21 -0.39 -17.37 6.90
C ALA A 21 0.38 -18.38 6.02
N ALA A 22 0.08 -18.47 4.73
CA ALA A 22 0.81 -19.32 3.78
C ALA A 22 2.28 -18.89 3.66
N ALA A 23 2.55 -17.59 3.54
CA ALA A 23 3.89 -17.04 3.51
C ALA A 23 4.71 -17.43 4.75
N LEU A 24 4.15 -17.25 5.94
CA LEU A 24 4.78 -17.62 7.20
C LEU A 24 5.04 -19.13 7.31
N ARG A 25 4.13 -19.98 6.78
CA ARG A 25 4.35 -21.43 6.71
C ARG A 25 5.52 -21.79 5.80
N ARG A 26 5.68 -21.10 4.66
CA ARG A 26 6.81 -21.32 3.74
C ARG A 26 8.15 -20.92 4.36
N MET A 27 8.16 -19.97 5.29
CA MET A 27 9.36 -19.57 6.02
C MET A 27 9.87 -20.63 7.01
N ASP A 28 9.01 -21.58 7.43
CA ASP A 28 9.34 -22.70 8.33
C ASP A 28 10.00 -22.28 9.66
N VAL A 29 9.47 -21.21 10.27
CA VAL A 29 9.96 -20.66 11.54
C VAL A 29 9.04 -21.07 12.69
N PRO A 30 9.51 -21.86 13.68
CA PRO A 30 8.66 -22.35 14.77
C PRO A 30 7.97 -21.26 15.61
N SER A 31 8.63 -20.14 15.85
CA SER A 31 8.05 -19.02 16.60
C SER A 31 6.86 -18.36 15.88
N ALA A 32 6.72 -18.54 14.56
CA ALA A 32 5.60 -18.02 13.78
C ALA A 32 4.29 -18.81 13.95
N ALA A 33 4.30 -19.95 14.64
CA ALA A 33 3.15 -20.85 14.76
C ALA A 33 1.88 -20.15 15.29
N ARG A 34 2.03 -19.29 16.31
CA ARG A 34 0.91 -18.53 16.88
C ARG A 34 0.32 -17.53 15.89
N LEU A 35 1.18 -16.78 15.18
CA LEU A 35 0.72 -15.81 14.19
C LEU A 35 0.01 -16.52 13.02
N VAL A 36 0.53 -17.67 12.59
CA VAL A 36 -0.11 -18.53 11.58
C VAL A 36 -1.49 -18.99 12.04
N GLU A 37 -1.63 -19.40 13.31
CA GLU A 37 -2.92 -19.80 13.89
C GLU A 37 -3.92 -18.65 13.87
N VAL A 38 -3.53 -17.46 14.35
CA VAL A 38 -4.36 -16.25 14.34
C VAL A 38 -4.83 -15.90 12.92
N LEU A 39 -3.91 -15.89 11.95
CA LEU A 39 -4.20 -15.53 10.57
C LEU A 39 -5.04 -16.58 9.82
N SER A 40 -5.15 -17.79 10.36
CA SER A 40 -5.97 -18.87 9.77
C SER A 40 -7.41 -18.89 10.28
N GLY A 41 -7.83 -17.87 11.03
CA GLY A 41 -9.22 -17.75 11.50
C GLY A 41 -10.21 -17.54 10.36
N ASP A 42 -11.45 -18.01 10.57
CA ASP A 42 -12.52 -17.96 9.54
C ASP A 42 -13.06 -16.54 9.26
N ASP A 43 -12.82 -15.58 10.17
CA ASP A 43 -13.21 -14.18 10.02
C ASP A 43 -11.96 -13.33 9.74
N ALA A 44 -11.76 -12.99 8.47
CA ALA A 44 -10.57 -12.28 8.03
C ALA A 44 -10.36 -10.91 8.71
N PRO A 45 -11.38 -10.02 8.82
CA PRO A 45 -11.25 -8.80 9.60
C PRO A 45 -10.86 -9.02 11.07
N ALA A 46 -11.44 -10.03 11.73
CA ALA A 46 -11.08 -10.34 13.11
C ALA A 46 -9.62 -10.85 13.22
N ALA A 47 -9.21 -11.75 12.31
CA ALA A 47 -7.86 -12.28 12.24
C ALA A 47 -6.81 -11.18 12.03
N ILE A 48 -7.08 -10.20 11.14
CA ILE A 48 -6.20 -9.05 10.92
C ILE A 48 -6.10 -8.17 12.19
N ARG A 49 -7.22 -7.86 12.86
CA ARG A 49 -7.18 -7.06 14.10
C ARG A 49 -6.41 -7.76 15.22
N GLU A 50 -6.60 -9.06 15.35
CA GLU A 50 -5.89 -9.87 16.35
C GLU A 50 -4.39 -9.95 16.02
N ALA A 51 -4.03 -10.18 14.76
CA ALA A 51 -2.64 -10.18 14.32
C ALA A 51 -1.95 -8.83 14.58
N LEU A 52 -2.60 -7.70 14.25
CA LEU A 52 -2.09 -6.36 14.56
C LEU A 52 -1.94 -6.15 16.07
N SER A 53 -2.92 -6.56 16.88
CA SER A 53 -2.84 -6.46 18.35
C SER A 53 -1.66 -7.24 18.90
N TYR A 54 -1.46 -8.45 18.38
CA TYR A 54 -0.38 -9.33 18.80
C TYR A 54 0.98 -8.75 18.41
N LEU A 55 1.19 -8.46 17.12
CA LEU A 55 2.45 -7.92 16.59
C LEU A 55 2.84 -6.58 17.22
N LEU A 56 1.87 -5.72 17.53
CA LEU A 56 2.17 -4.41 18.12
C LEU A 56 2.14 -4.41 19.65
N SER A 57 2.03 -5.59 20.30
CA SER A 57 1.95 -5.70 21.77
C SER A 57 3.20 -5.25 22.51
N GLY A 58 4.36 -5.22 21.85
CA GLY A 58 5.65 -4.96 22.49
C GLY A 58 6.14 -6.09 23.40
N SER A 59 5.59 -7.30 23.26
CA SER A 59 5.99 -8.47 24.05
C SER A 59 7.35 -9.04 23.62
N GLU A 60 8.08 -9.65 24.55
CA GLU A 60 9.34 -10.37 24.25
C GLU A 60 9.13 -11.51 23.25
N GLU A 61 7.95 -12.16 23.29
CA GLU A 61 7.56 -13.20 22.34
C GLU A 61 7.57 -12.67 20.89
N VAL A 62 7.02 -11.47 20.68
CA VAL A 62 7.01 -10.83 19.36
C VAL A 62 8.41 -10.39 18.95
N ALA A 63 9.21 -9.86 19.88
CA ALA A 63 10.59 -9.49 19.58
C ALA A 63 11.39 -10.71 19.07
N GLN A 64 11.24 -11.86 19.73
CA GLN A 64 11.87 -13.11 19.29
C GLN A 64 11.32 -13.58 17.93
N LEU A 65 10.00 -13.51 17.72
CA LEU A 65 9.39 -13.84 16.43
C LEU A 65 9.96 -13.00 15.28
N VAL A 66 10.07 -11.68 15.46
CA VAL A 66 10.62 -10.78 14.44
C VAL A 66 12.08 -11.14 14.16
N GLU A 67 12.88 -11.39 15.19
CA GLU A 67 14.29 -11.80 15.04
C GLU A 67 14.41 -13.12 14.27
N ASP A 68 13.67 -14.14 14.66
CA ASP A 68 13.72 -15.47 14.04
C ASP A 68 13.31 -15.43 12.56
N VAL A 69 12.20 -14.74 12.25
CA VAL A 69 11.70 -14.62 10.86
C VAL A 69 12.64 -13.78 10.01
N SER A 70 13.20 -12.70 10.55
CA SER A 70 14.20 -11.87 9.86
C SER A 70 15.47 -12.66 9.58
N ALA A 71 15.98 -13.41 10.56
CA ALA A 71 17.16 -14.26 10.41
C ALA A 71 16.92 -15.36 9.37
N ALA A 72 15.73 -15.96 9.36
CA ALA A 72 15.37 -16.97 8.36
C ALA A 72 15.39 -16.42 6.94
N CYS A 73 15.05 -15.13 6.74
CA CYS A 73 14.99 -14.50 5.42
C CYS A 73 16.26 -13.74 5.00
N ALA A 74 17.27 -13.62 5.88
CA ALA A 74 18.44 -12.75 5.65
C ALA A 74 19.26 -13.11 4.39
N GLU A 75 19.34 -14.40 4.04
CA GLU A 75 20.09 -14.89 2.86
C GLU A 75 19.42 -14.54 1.52
N ASP A 76 18.14 -14.15 1.54
CA ASP A 76 17.39 -13.78 0.32
C ASP A 76 17.77 -12.38 -0.21
N GLY A 77 18.49 -11.60 0.62
CA GLY A 77 19.15 -10.34 0.26
C GLY A 77 18.19 -9.16 -0.03
N PRO A 78 18.60 -7.91 0.23
CA PRO A 78 17.81 -6.76 -0.18
C PRO A 78 17.94 -6.50 -1.68
N VAL A 79 16.87 -6.07 -2.34
CA VAL A 79 16.92 -5.62 -3.73
C VAL A 79 16.41 -4.18 -3.82
N GLY A 80 17.34 -3.23 -3.70
CA GLY A 80 17.10 -1.81 -3.89
C GLY A 80 17.71 -0.94 -2.80
N ASP A 81 18.09 0.28 -3.16
CA ASP A 81 18.82 1.26 -2.32
C ASP A 81 17.88 2.22 -1.54
N GLY A 82 16.58 1.92 -1.41
CA GLY A 82 15.59 2.85 -0.87
C GLY A 82 15.16 2.53 0.56
N PRO A 83 15.18 3.51 1.50
CA PRO A 83 14.61 3.31 2.83
C PRO A 83 13.08 3.25 2.74
N ALA A 84 12.48 2.22 3.34
CA ALA A 84 11.04 2.16 3.52
C ALA A 84 10.58 3.21 4.54
N ASP A 85 9.58 4.01 4.17
CA ASP A 85 8.86 4.89 5.08
C ASP A 85 8.05 4.07 6.09
N ALA A 86 7.60 4.72 7.17
CA ALA A 86 6.83 4.07 8.21
C ALA A 86 5.53 3.44 7.66
N VAL A 87 5.10 2.32 8.24
CA VAL A 87 3.74 1.83 8.04
C VAL A 87 2.80 2.81 8.74
N GLU A 88 1.86 3.38 8.00
CA GLU A 88 0.96 4.43 8.46
C GLU A 88 -0.49 4.11 8.10
N ALA A 89 -1.42 4.46 8.99
CA ALA A 89 -2.84 4.46 8.73
C ALA A 89 -3.31 5.90 8.56
N ALA A 90 -4.07 6.16 7.49
CA ALA A 90 -4.71 7.46 7.31
C ALA A 90 -5.76 7.65 8.43
N GLY A 91 -5.63 8.72 9.21
CA GLY A 91 -6.54 9.05 10.31
C GLY A 91 -7.98 9.31 9.84
N GLU A 92 -8.92 9.39 10.80
CA GLU A 92 -10.37 9.48 10.52
C GLU A 92 -10.72 10.55 9.47
N PRO A 93 -11.73 10.29 8.62
CA PRO A 93 -12.27 11.33 7.76
C PRO A 93 -12.88 12.44 8.64
N VAL A 94 -12.72 13.69 8.21
CA VAL A 94 -13.40 14.84 8.81
C VAL A 94 -14.92 14.54 8.86
N PRO A 95 -15.64 14.83 9.98
CA PRO A 95 -17.05 14.48 10.09
C PRO A 95 -17.87 15.12 8.95
N GLY A 96 -18.44 14.28 8.06
CA GLY A 96 -19.17 14.71 6.86
C GLY A 96 -18.85 13.96 5.55
N GLY A 97 -17.91 13.00 5.56
CA GLY A 97 -17.56 12.19 4.37
C GLY A 97 -18.60 11.14 3.95
N PRO A 98 -18.60 10.68 2.68
CA PRO A 98 -19.72 9.94 2.10
C PRO A 98 -19.78 8.47 2.54
N ALA A 99 -20.95 7.88 2.26
CA ALA A 99 -21.28 6.47 2.43
C ALA A 99 -20.31 5.54 1.66
N PRO A 100 -20.17 4.26 2.07
CA PRO A 100 -19.31 3.29 1.40
C PRO A 100 -19.63 3.14 -0.09
N LEU A 101 -18.60 2.81 -0.88
CA LEU A 101 -18.70 2.56 -2.32
C LEU A 101 -19.81 1.54 -2.63
N PRO A 102 -20.69 1.80 -3.62
CA PRO A 102 -21.60 0.79 -4.11
C PRO A 102 -20.85 -0.25 -4.95
N ASP A 103 -21.23 -1.52 -4.79
CA ASP A 103 -20.59 -2.69 -5.43
C ASP A 103 -20.62 -2.70 -6.97
N GLU A 104 -21.43 -1.88 -7.63
CA GLU A 104 -21.62 -2.00 -9.08
C GLU A 104 -21.82 -0.62 -9.72
N LEU A 105 -20.84 -0.14 -10.50
CA LEU A 105 -21.03 0.96 -11.45
C LEU A 105 -20.99 0.44 -12.88
N GLY A 106 -22.15 -0.04 -13.34
CA GLY A 106 -22.42 -0.27 -14.75
C GLY A 106 -22.85 1.01 -15.48
N GLY A 107 -22.21 1.28 -16.63
CA GLY A 107 -22.78 2.10 -17.72
C GLY A 107 -21.80 3.09 -18.39
N PRO A 108 -22.12 3.57 -19.61
CA PRO A 108 -22.23 2.84 -20.86
C PRO A 108 -20.99 3.06 -21.77
N ALA A 109 -20.71 2.08 -22.62
CA ALA A 109 -19.65 2.14 -23.63
C ALA A 109 -19.99 3.13 -24.75
N GLY A 110 -19.13 4.13 -24.95
CA GLY A 110 -19.15 5.04 -26.10
C GLY A 110 -17.71 5.42 -26.45
N GLY A 111 -17.09 4.66 -27.34
CA GLY A 111 -15.69 4.82 -27.70
C GLY A 111 -15.43 5.91 -28.74
N VAL A 112 -14.28 6.57 -28.61
CA VAL A 112 -13.46 7.03 -29.73
C VAL A 112 -12.00 6.77 -29.39
N ALA A 113 -11.34 5.99 -30.25
CA ALA A 113 -9.97 5.53 -30.08
C ALA A 113 -8.97 6.63 -30.44
N GLY A 114 -8.18 7.07 -29.46
CA GLY A 114 -6.92 7.79 -29.64
C GLY A 114 -5.82 6.97 -28.99
N ALA A 115 -4.77 6.66 -29.73
CA ALA A 115 -3.74 5.67 -29.38
C ALA A 115 -3.00 6.03 -28.08
N ALA A 116 -3.47 5.50 -26.95
CA ALA A 116 -2.63 5.29 -25.78
C ALA A 116 -1.72 4.09 -26.09
N GLY A 117 -0.42 4.34 -26.22
CA GLY A 117 0.57 3.27 -26.34
C GLY A 117 0.40 2.28 -25.18
N GLU A 118 0.69 1.00 -25.45
CA GLU A 118 0.63 -0.11 -24.49
C GLU A 118 1.52 0.21 -23.28
N ARG A 119 0.95 0.89 -22.27
CA ARG A 119 1.62 1.16 -21.00
C ARG A 119 1.52 -0.11 -20.16
N GLY A 120 2.67 -0.59 -19.68
CA GLY A 120 2.77 -1.76 -18.82
C GLY A 120 1.83 -1.61 -17.63
N ARG A 121 1.10 -2.69 -17.31
CA ARG A 121 0.16 -2.72 -16.19
C ARG A 121 0.93 -2.84 -14.89
N MET A 122 0.42 -2.19 -13.86
CA MET A 122 0.84 -2.30 -12.48
C MET A 122 0.91 -3.77 -12.13
N GLU A 123 2.05 -4.17 -11.61
CA GLU A 123 2.31 -5.54 -11.24
C GLU A 123 2.11 -5.65 -9.73
N GLU A 124 1.12 -6.46 -9.36
CA GLU A 124 1.04 -6.96 -7.99
C GLU A 124 2.17 -7.96 -7.83
N VAL A 125 2.95 -7.83 -6.77
CA VAL A 125 3.96 -8.84 -6.48
C VAL A 125 3.21 -10.14 -6.17
N PRO A 126 3.46 -11.24 -6.89
CA PRO A 126 2.70 -12.47 -6.71
C PRO A 126 2.73 -12.96 -5.25
N ASP A 127 1.60 -13.47 -4.76
CA ASP A 127 1.51 -14.04 -3.40
C ASP A 127 2.28 -15.36 -3.23
N GLU A 128 2.49 -16.08 -4.34
CA GLU A 128 3.19 -17.35 -4.35
C GLU A 128 4.52 -17.23 -5.13
N PRO A 129 5.59 -17.90 -4.67
CA PRO A 129 6.85 -17.95 -5.40
C PRO A 129 6.66 -18.53 -6.80
N VAL A 130 7.30 -17.91 -7.79
CA VAL A 130 7.44 -18.50 -9.12
C VAL A 130 8.63 -19.45 -9.10
N ASP A 131 8.53 -20.60 -9.78
CA ASP A 131 9.60 -21.62 -9.81
C ASP A 131 10.98 -21.01 -10.13
N GLY A 132 11.92 -21.17 -9.20
CA GLY A 132 13.29 -20.68 -9.32
C GLY A 132 13.50 -19.20 -8.96
N ALA A 133 12.47 -18.48 -8.55
CA ALA A 133 12.56 -17.13 -8.01
C ALA A 133 12.61 -17.13 -6.47
N VAL A 134 13.20 -16.09 -5.90
CA VAL A 134 13.15 -15.83 -4.45
C VAL A 134 11.70 -15.56 -4.04
N ASP A 135 11.26 -16.15 -2.91
CA ASP A 135 9.93 -15.92 -2.36
C ASP A 135 9.74 -14.40 -2.09
N PRO A 136 8.71 -13.77 -2.68
CA PRO A 136 8.51 -12.33 -2.56
C PRO A 136 8.25 -11.86 -1.13
N ASP A 137 7.62 -12.68 -0.30
CA ASP A 137 7.38 -12.36 1.11
C ASP A 137 8.67 -12.42 1.91
N ARG A 138 9.52 -13.42 1.65
CA ARG A 138 10.86 -13.53 2.29
C ARG A 138 11.75 -12.35 1.92
N ARG A 139 11.74 -11.96 0.66
CA ARG A 139 12.44 -10.76 0.18
C ARG A 139 11.93 -9.48 0.87
N THR A 140 10.61 -9.35 1.04
CA THR A 140 10.02 -8.22 1.76
C THR A 140 10.48 -8.16 3.20
N VAL A 141 10.48 -9.29 3.91
CA VAL A 141 11.01 -9.37 5.28
C VAL A 141 12.49 -8.97 5.32
N ALA A 142 13.32 -9.54 4.43
CA ALA A 142 14.76 -9.27 4.40
C ALA A 142 15.07 -7.78 4.18
N GLU A 143 14.40 -7.16 3.20
CA GLU A 143 14.55 -5.75 2.87
C GLU A 143 14.12 -4.83 4.03
N LEU A 144 12.96 -5.09 4.62
CA LEU A 144 12.45 -4.27 5.72
C LEU A 144 13.26 -4.46 7.00
N ALA A 145 13.67 -5.70 7.33
CA ALA A 145 14.48 -5.98 8.51
C ALA A 145 15.89 -5.36 8.42
N ALA A 146 16.44 -5.22 7.21
CA ALA A 146 17.72 -4.52 7.01
C ALA A 146 17.64 -3.03 7.36
N HIS A 147 16.49 -2.39 7.11
CA HIS A 147 16.27 -0.97 7.38
C HIS A 147 15.68 -0.70 8.78
N HIS A 148 14.85 -1.62 9.27
CA HIS A 148 14.09 -1.53 10.52
C HIS A 148 14.30 -2.79 11.38
N PRO A 149 15.55 -3.05 11.83
CA PRO A 149 15.88 -4.28 12.54
C PRO A 149 15.09 -4.41 13.86
N GLY A 150 14.41 -5.55 14.04
CA GLY A 150 13.62 -5.84 15.23
C GLY A 150 12.27 -5.12 15.30
N ASP A 151 11.89 -4.33 14.29
CA ASP A 151 10.60 -3.64 14.26
C ASP A 151 9.47 -4.61 13.88
N PRO A 152 8.37 -4.69 14.65
CA PRO A 152 7.24 -5.57 14.33
C PRO A 152 6.52 -5.21 13.02
N GLY A 153 6.70 -3.98 12.54
CA GLY A 153 6.25 -3.50 11.23
C GLY A 153 6.76 -4.35 10.06
N VAL A 154 7.91 -5.02 10.23
CA VAL A 154 8.43 -5.99 9.25
C VAL A 154 7.43 -7.12 9.01
N LEU A 155 6.76 -7.59 10.05
CA LEU A 155 5.76 -8.66 9.95
C LEU A 155 4.34 -8.11 9.69
N VAL A 156 4.05 -6.88 10.12
CA VAL A 156 2.81 -6.19 9.70
C VAL A 156 2.76 -6.02 8.18
N ALA A 157 3.91 -5.78 7.53
CA ALA A 157 4.00 -5.68 6.08
C ALA A 157 3.48 -6.93 5.34
N LEU A 158 3.62 -8.12 5.93
CA LEU A 158 3.09 -9.36 5.34
C LEU A 158 1.54 -9.40 5.32
N LEU A 159 0.86 -8.53 6.07
CA LEU A 159 -0.59 -8.40 6.03
C LEU A 159 -1.05 -7.48 4.90
N LEU A 160 -0.14 -6.78 4.22
CA LEU A 160 -0.45 -5.77 3.21
C LEU A 160 -0.09 -6.28 1.81
N HIS A 161 -0.77 -5.74 0.80
CA HIS A 161 -0.32 -5.93 -0.59
C HIS A 161 1.01 -5.21 -0.80
N ARG A 162 2.00 -5.88 -1.40
CA ARG A 162 3.18 -5.22 -1.97
C ARG A 162 2.99 -5.01 -3.46
N VAL A 163 3.11 -3.77 -3.90
CA VAL A 163 2.84 -3.38 -5.28
C VAL A 163 3.99 -2.62 -5.90
N ARG A 164 4.15 -2.78 -7.22
CA ARG A 164 5.04 -1.98 -8.04
C ARG A 164 4.24 -1.21 -9.08
N LEU A 165 4.33 0.11 -9.01
CA LEU A 165 3.72 1.05 -9.95
C LEU A 165 4.74 1.46 -11.01
N GLU A 166 4.33 1.40 -12.26
CA GLU A 166 5.05 2.01 -13.38
C GLU A 166 4.72 3.51 -13.49
N PRO A 167 5.56 4.33 -14.15
CA PRO A 167 5.31 5.76 -14.30
C PRO A 167 3.93 6.08 -14.91
N GLY A 168 3.13 6.84 -14.18
CA GLY A 168 1.75 7.19 -14.53
C GLY A 168 0.69 6.27 -13.93
N GLU A 169 1.07 5.27 -13.14
CA GLU A 169 0.12 4.45 -12.39
C GLU A 169 -0.12 5.01 -11.00
N ALA A 170 -1.28 4.68 -10.42
CA ALA A 170 -1.73 5.29 -9.19
C ALA A 170 -2.43 4.33 -8.23
N VAL A 171 -2.23 4.55 -6.94
CA VAL A 171 -3.03 3.95 -5.86
C VAL A 171 -3.70 5.01 -5.00
N TRP A 172 -4.91 4.72 -4.54
CA TRP A 172 -5.61 5.54 -3.56
C TRP A 172 -6.30 4.68 -2.52
N LEU A 173 -6.05 4.99 -1.26
CA LEU A 173 -6.71 4.36 -0.13
C LEU A 173 -7.55 5.39 0.63
N PRO A 174 -8.77 5.02 1.07
CA PRO A 174 -9.53 5.84 1.98
C PRO A 174 -8.96 5.78 3.41
N ALA A 175 -9.42 6.68 4.27
CA ALA A 175 -9.12 6.69 5.70
C ALA A 175 -9.34 5.31 6.35
N GLY A 176 -8.55 5.01 7.39
CA GLY A 176 -8.57 3.73 8.10
C GLY A 176 -7.75 2.60 7.44
N ASN A 177 -7.22 2.81 6.24
CA ASN A 177 -6.36 1.82 5.58
C ASN A 177 -4.88 2.06 5.87
N VAL A 178 -4.13 0.96 5.94
CA VAL A 178 -2.70 0.95 6.24
C VAL A 178 -1.88 0.91 4.94
N HIS A 179 -0.81 1.69 4.88
CA HIS A 179 0.12 1.75 3.75
C HIS A 179 1.54 2.18 4.17
N ALA A 180 2.51 1.95 3.30
CA ALA A 180 3.87 2.48 3.39
C ALA A 180 4.46 2.66 1.99
N TYR A 181 5.30 3.67 1.82
CA TYR A 181 6.08 3.84 0.58
C TYR A 181 7.48 3.27 0.78
N LEU A 182 7.92 2.42 -0.15
CA LEU A 182 9.16 1.67 0.00
C LEU A 182 10.30 2.27 -0.82
N SER A 183 10.03 2.61 -2.09
CA SER A 183 11.04 3.19 -2.97
C SER A 183 10.42 3.88 -4.19
N GLY A 184 11.21 4.72 -4.86
CA GLY A 184 10.82 5.43 -6.07
C GLY A 184 10.43 6.89 -5.81
N THR A 185 9.93 7.56 -6.84
CA THR A 185 9.42 8.93 -6.79
C THR A 185 7.98 8.97 -7.30
N GLY A 186 7.09 9.62 -6.56
CA GLY A 186 5.69 9.81 -6.92
C GLY A 186 5.16 11.18 -6.53
N VAL A 187 4.03 11.56 -7.11
CA VAL A 187 3.24 12.73 -6.69
C VAL A 187 2.16 12.24 -5.74
N GLU A 188 2.25 12.65 -4.48
CA GLU A 188 1.25 12.34 -3.48
C GLU A 188 0.24 13.49 -3.32
N LEU A 189 -1.03 13.13 -3.30
CA LEU A 189 -2.16 14.01 -2.99
C LEU A 189 -2.82 13.51 -1.71
N MET A 190 -2.88 14.41 -0.74
CA MET A 190 -3.55 14.22 0.54
C MET A 190 -4.53 15.37 0.76
N ALA A 191 -5.59 15.09 1.51
CA ALA A 191 -6.37 16.15 2.12
C ALA A 191 -5.47 17.00 3.03
N ALA A 192 -5.88 18.24 3.34
CA ALA A 192 -5.15 19.10 4.26
C ALA A 192 -5.28 18.60 5.72
N SER A 193 -4.61 17.48 6.01
CA SER A 193 -4.60 16.78 7.29
C SER A 193 -3.18 16.27 7.54
N ASP A 194 -2.73 16.40 8.78
CA ASP A 194 -1.47 15.83 9.29
C ASP A 194 -1.71 14.70 10.30
N ASN A 195 -2.96 14.20 10.37
CA ASN A 195 -3.33 13.07 11.23
C ASN A 195 -2.74 11.76 10.71
N VAL A 196 -1.64 11.35 11.32
CA VAL A 196 -0.93 10.11 11.00
C VAL A 196 -0.85 9.22 12.23
N LEU A 197 -1.41 8.02 12.13
CA LEU A 197 -1.16 6.94 13.08
C LEU A 197 -0.15 5.97 12.48
N ARG A 198 0.85 5.61 13.26
CA ARG A 198 1.87 4.64 12.84
C ARG A 198 1.42 3.23 13.17
N GLY A 199 1.79 2.28 12.32
CA GLY A 199 1.56 0.84 12.46
C GLY A 199 2.84 0.00 12.38
N GLY A 200 4.02 0.63 12.34
CA GLY A 200 5.33 -0.04 12.34
C GLY A 200 6.36 0.67 11.44
N LEU A 201 7.52 0.05 11.26
CA LEU A 201 8.67 0.56 10.48
C LEU A 201 9.10 1.95 10.97
N THR A 202 9.20 2.09 12.29
CA THR A 202 9.42 3.40 12.89
C THR A 202 10.02 3.30 14.29
N THR A 203 10.96 4.21 14.60
CA THR A 203 11.47 4.38 15.96
C THR A 203 10.58 5.29 16.82
N LYS A 204 9.49 5.84 16.26
CA LYS A 204 8.57 6.75 16.95
C LYS A 204 7.49 5.96 17.71
N HIS A 205 6.76 6.67 18.58
CA HIS A 205 5.65 6.06 19.30
C HIS A 205 4.55 5.56 18.35
N VAL A 206 4.05 4.37 18.65
CA VAL A 206 2.91 3.70 18.01
C VAL A 206 1.78 3.64 19.03
N ASP A 207 0.67 4.35 18.77
CA ASP A 207 -0.54 4.28 19.60
C ASP A 207 -1.40 3.11 19.12
N VAL A 208 -1.14 1.94 19.68
CA VAL A 208 -1.79 0.68 19.28
C VAL A 208 -3.29 0.70 19.57
N ALA A 209 -3.70 1.32 20.67
CA ALA A 209 -5.11 1.38 21.07
C ALA A 209 -5.91 2.26 20.09
N GLU A 210 -5.35 3.40 19.69
CA GLU A 210 -5.99 4.27 18.71
C GLU A 210 -5.96 3.66 17.31
N LEU A 211 -4.86 3.01 16.91
CA LEU A 211 -4.78 2.28 15.64
C LEU A 211 -5.88 1.21 15.57
N GLN A 212 -6.04 0.40 16.61
CA GLN A 212 -7.10 -0.61 16.73
C GLN A 212 -8.51 -0.03 16.56
N ARG A 213 -8.73 1.20 17.04
CA ARG A 213 -10.02 1.90 16.98
C ARG A 213 -10.39 2.34 15.57
N VAL A 214 -9.42 2.87 14.82
CA VAL A 214 -9.70 3.53 13.52
C VAL A 214 -9.39 2.66 12.31
N VAL A 215 -8.56 1.63 12.47
CA VAL A 215 -8.17 0.77 11.35
C VAL A 215 -9.39 0.04 10.80
N ASP A 216 -9.52 0.04 9.48
CA ASP A 216 -10.42 -0.84 8.74
C ASP A 216 -9.68 -2.12 8.40
N ALA A 217 -9.91 -3.17 9.18
CA ALA A 217 -9.22 -4.44 9.05
C ALA A 217 -9.78 -5.34 7.94
N ARG A 218 -10.70 -4.84 7.10
CA ARG A 218 -11.22 -5.62 5.97
C ARG A 218 -10.11 -5.81 4.93
N PRO A 219 -9.88 -7.04 4.42
CA PRO A 219 -9.10 -7.21 3.22
C PRO A 219 -9.71 -6.44 2.06
N VAL A 220 -8.86 -5.84 1.24
CA VAL A 220 -9.25 -5.09 0.04
C VAL A 220 -8.50 -5.62 -1.16
N ALA A 221 -9.08 -5.46 -2.36
CA ALA A 221 -8.31 -5.61 -3.58
C ALA A 221 -7.24 -4.52 -3.67
N VAL A 222 -6.20 -4.75 -4.47
CA VAL A 222 -5.17 -3.74 -4.72
C VAL A 222 -5.85 -2.42 -5.18
N PRO A 223 -5.65 -1.30 -4.46
CA PRO A 223 -6.47 -0.10 -4.57
C PRO A 223 -6.05 0.81 -5.75
N ARG A 224 -6.13 0.27 -6.97
CA ARG A 224 -5.70 0.95 -8.20
C ARG A 224 -6.66 2.06 -8.60
N VAL A 225 -6.11 3.15 -9.14
CA VAL A 225 -6.90 4.24 -9.74
C VAL A 225 -6.51 4.43 -11.19
N GLU A 226 -7.47 4.13 -12.07
CA GLU A 226 -7.31 4.39 -13.51
C GLU A 226 -7.58 5.87 -13.82
N PRO A 227 -6.71 6.53 -14.60
CA PRO A 227 -6.99 7.89 -15.07
C PRO A 227 -8.10 7.89 -16.12
N VAL A 228 -8.86 8.98 -16.13
CA VAL A 228 -9.75 9.31 -17.25
C VAL A 228 -8.93 10.06 -18.30
N ALA A 229 -8.92 9.53 -19.53
CA ALA A 229 -8.27 10.18 -20.66
C ALA A 229 -9.10 11.37 -21.18
N GLY A 230 -8.42 12.49 -21.40
CA GLY A 230 -8.94 13.68 -22.08
C GLY A 230 -8.10 14.06 -23.29
N GLU A 231 -8.42 15.20 -23.92
CA GLU A 231 -7.67 15.72 -25.06
C GLU A 231 -6.29 16.25 -24.62
N GLY A 232 -5.26 15.41 -24.72
CA GLY A 232 -3.90 15.74 -24.29
C GLY A 232 -3.67 15.68 -22.78
N SER A 233 -4.61 15.09 -22.04
CA SER A 233 -4.56 15.02 -20.57
C SER A 233 -4.93 13.65 -20.02
N LEU A 234 -4.40 13.34 -18.84
CA LEU A 234 -4.89 12.26 -17.97
C LEU A 234 -5.34 12.88 -16.65
N VAL A 235 -6.49 12.42 -16.15
CA VAL A 235 -7.08 12.95 -14.91
C VAL A 235 -7.38 11.85 -13.91
N TRP A 236 -6.80 11.95 -12.70
CA TRP A 236 -7.13 11.10 -11.57
C TRP A 236 -8.03 11.85 -10.58
N ARG A 237 -9.09 11.18 -10.13
CA ARG A 237 -10.06 11.69 -9.15
C ARG A 237 -10.13 10.75 -7.94
N PRO A 238 -9.25 10.93 -6.95
CA PRO A 238 -9.25 10.10 -5.75
C PRO A 238 -10.35 10.49 -4.77
N GLY A 239 -11.28 9.57 -4.46
CA GLY A 239 -12.20 9.75 -3.33
C GLY A 239 -13.06 11.02 -3.40
N PRO A 240 -13.57 11.55 -2.26
CA PRO A 240 -14.46 12.71 -2.26
C PRO A 240 -13.82 13.94 -2.92
N ASP A 241 -14.68 14.83 -3.44
CA ASP A 241 -14.46 15.88 -4.45
C ASP A 241 -13.47 17.02 -4.10
N GLU A 242 -12.46 16.78 -3.26
CA GLU A 242 -11.56 17.83 -2.75
C GLU A 242 -10.36 18.12 -3.66
N VAL A 243 -9.82 17.11 -4.34
CA VAL A 243 -8.62 17.24 -5.19
C VAL A 243 -8.69 16.37 -6.44
N GLU A 244 -8.19 16.90 -7.55
CA GLU A 244 -7.97 16.15 -8.79
C GLU A 244 -6.54 16.37 -9.29
N LEU A 245 -5.93 15.32 -9.84
CA LEU A 245 -4.62 15.41 -10.48
C LEU A 245 -4.76 15.40 -11.98
N TRP A 246 -4.17 16.39 -12.62
CA TRP A 246 -4.08 16.48 -14.07
C TRP A 246 -2.63 16.28 -14.50
N ARG A 247 -2.39 15.31 -15.38
CA ARG A 247 -1.15 15.21 -16.16
C ARG A 247 -1.42 15.75 -17.55
N LEU A 248 -0.68 16.79 -17.93
CA LEU A 248 -0.74 17.42 -19.23
C LEU A 248 0.55 17.11 -20.00
N GLU A 249 0.43 16.66 -21.24
CA GLU A 249 1.58 16.41 -22.12
C GLU A 249 1.53 17.35 -23.32
N PRO A 250 2.11 18.55 -23.22
CA PRO A 250 2.12 19.50 -24.31
C PRO A 250 3.02 19.01 -25.45
N ALA A 251 2.41 18.53 -26.53
CA ALA A 251 3.11 18.11 -27.75
C ALA A 251 3.52 19.30 -28.64
N GLY A 252 4.13 20.33 -28.04
CA GLY A 252 4.58 21.55 -28.74
C GLY A 252 3.47 22.59 -29.00
N GLY A 253 2.29 22.44 -28.39
CA GLY A 253 1.19 23.39 -28.44
C GLY A 253 0.49 23.54 -27.09
N ASP A 254 -0.49 24.45 -27.04
CA ASP A 254 -1.28 24.69 -25.82
C ASP A 254 -2.17 23.48 -25.52
N VAL A 255 -2.15 23.01 -24.27
CA VAL A 255 -3.06 21.98 -23.76
C VAL A 255 -4.02 22.63 -22.79
N ALA A 256 -5.32 22.38 -22.97
CA ALA A 256 -6.33 22.86 -22.05
C ALA A 256 -6.19 22.15 -20.69
N GLY A 257 -6.11 22.94 -19.62
CA GLY A 257 -6.06 22.45 -18.24
C GLY A 257 -7.39 22.66 -17.50
N PRO A 258 -7.45 22.30 -16.21
CA PRO A 258 -8.61 22.61 -15.38
C PRO A 258 -8.82 24.12 -15.31
N VAL A 259 -10.06 24.60 -15.45
CA VAL A 259 -10.39 26.04 -15.53
C VAL A 259 -10.82 26.63 -14.19
N ASP A 260 -11.34 25.81 -13.28
CA ASP A 260 -11.88 26.22 -11.99
C ASP A 260 -10.93 25.93 -10.82
N GLY A 261 -11.07 26.70 -9.74
CA GLY A 261 -10.38 26.45 -8.46
C GLY A 261 -8.91 26.88 -8.38
N PRO A 262 -8.32 26.82 -7.18
CA PRO A 262 -6.89 27.02 -6.97
C PRO A 262 -6.08 25.86 -7.59
N ARG A 263 -4.87 26.16 -8.08
CA ARG A 263 -4.02 25.18 -8.78
C ARG A 263 -2.57 25.30 -8.33
N VAL A 264 -1.92 24.15 -8.20
CA VAL A 264 -0.47 24.02 -8.08
C VAL A 264 0.02 23.30 -9.34
N VAL A 265 1.02 23.85 -10.02
CA VAL A 265 1.59 23.25 -11.23
C VAL A 265 2.99 22.77 -10.92
N LEU A 266 3.24 21.48 -11.13
CA LEU A 266 4.55 20.86 -11.04
C LEU A 266 4.99 20.43 -12.43
N CYS A 267 6.11 20.98 -12.91
CA CYS A 267 6.74 20.51 -14.13
C CYS A 267 7.69 19.36 -13.77
N THR A 268 7.40 18.17 -14.30
CA THR A 268 8.26 16.98 -14.16
C THR A 268 9.17 16.87 -15.38
N ALA A 269 10.41 16.44 -15.18
CA ALA A 269 11.45 16.37 -16.21
C ALA A 269 11.27 15.19 -17.19
#